data_AF-X0WZK1-F1
#
_entry.id   AF-X0WZK1-F1
#
_cell.length_a   1.000
_cell.length_b   1.000
_cell.length_c   1.000
_cell.angle_alpha   90.00
_cell.angle_beta   90.00
_cell.angle_gamma   90.00
#
_symmetry.space_group_name_H-M   'P 1'
#
loop_
_entity.id
_entity.type
_entity.pdbx_description
1 polymer ?
#
loop_
_entity_poly.entity_id
_entity_poly.type
_entity_poly.pdbx_seq_one_letter_code
_entity_poly.pdbx_strand_id
1 'polypeptide(L)'
;RITNQFANREEASVFLQIYLPQGKKEIHPEFFVKGEDNLLHPISGDVAAESWNEKSKVWSAIFKLDLSSGALGDNSLHVEISVSEGGAVLNKELKLTVLY
;
A
#
# COMPACT_ATOMS: atom_id res chain seq x y z
N ARG A 1 6.03 37.80 -2.18
CA ARG A 1 6.40 36.68 -3.09
C ARG A 1 5.79 35.42 -2.49
N ILE A 2 4.61 35.00 -2.97
CA ILE A 2 3.93 33.79 -2.49
C ILE A 2 4.56 32.62 -3.28
N THR A 3 5.40 31.83 -2.62
CA THR A 3 5.91 30.58 -3.20
C THR A 3 4.91 29.49 -2.89
N ASN A 4 3.80 29.45 -3.63
CA ASN A 4 2.98 28.24 -3.77
C ASN A 4 3.76 27.25 -4.64
N GLN A 5 4.87 26.73 -4.10
CA GLN A 5 5.40 25.48 -4.58
C GLN A 5 4.62 24.42 -3.81
N PHE A 6 3.49 23.98 -4.39
CA PHE A 6 2.96 22.68 -4.03
C PHE A 6 4.12 21.71 -4.20
N ALA A 7 4.55 21.07 -3.11
CA ALA A 7 5.56 20.04 -3.20
C ALA A 7 5.05 18.98 -4.18
N ASN A 8 5.85 18.60 -5.18
CA ASN A 8 5.60 17.44 -6.05
C ASN A 8 5.71 16.16 -5.20
N ARG A 9 4.80 15.98 -4.25
CA ARG A 9 4.57 14.70 -3.59
C ARG A 9 3.40 14.08 -4.34
N GLU A 10 3.72 13.18 -5.27
CA GLU A 10 2.69 12.30 -5.83
C GLU A 10 2.17 11.42 -4.69
N GLU A 11 1.02 11.81 -4.12
CA GLU A 11 0.30 10.98 -3.14
C GLU A 11 -0.37 9.83 -3.90
N ALA A 12 0.30 8.69 -4.02
CA ALA A 12 -0.35 7.48 -4.49
C ALA A 12 -1.28 6.94 -3.40
N SER A 13 -2.43 6.39 -3.81
CA SER A 13 -3.35 5.74 -2.89
C SER A 13 -3.66 4.32 -3.36
N VAL A 14 -3.71 3.39 -2.42
CA VAL A 14 -4.05 1.99 -2.69
C VAL A 14 -5.32 1.63 -1.96
N PHE A 15 -6.27 1.05 -2.69
CA PHE A 15 -7.46 0.44 -2.13
C PHE A 15 -7.25 -1.06 -1.98
N LEU A 16 -7.33 -1.56 -0.75
CA LEU A 16 -7.27 -2.98 -0.43
C LEU A 16 -8.66 -3.48 -0.04
N GLN A 17 -9.01 -4.67 -0.53
CA GLN A 17 -10.21 -5.39 -0.15
C GLN A 17 -9.86 -6.85 0.14
N ILE A 18 -10.10 -7.29 1.37
CA ILE A 18 -9.70 -8.61 1.87
C ILE A 18 -10.93 -9.33 2.39
N TYR A 19 -11.15 -10.54 1.88
CA TYR A 19 -12.18 -11.44 2.40
C TYR A 19 -11.64 -12.24 3.58
N LEU A 20 -12.29 -12.10 4.74
CA LEU A 20 -11.92 -12.70 6.02
C LEU A 20 -13.05 -13.58 6.57
N PRO A 21 -13.22 -14.82 6.06
CA PRO A 21 -14.36 -15.68 6.44
C PRO A 21 -14.40 -16.00 7.94
N GLN A 22 -13.25 -15.96 8.63
CA GLN A 22 -13.12 -16.24 10.06
C GLN A 22 -13.49 -15.03 10.96
N GLY A 23 -13.85 -13.88 10.39
CA GLY A 23 -14.18 -12.65 11.13
C GLY A 23 -13.09 -11.57 11.06
N LYS A 24 -13.38 -10.38 11.63
CA LYS A 24 -12.44 -9.25 11.64
C LYS A 24 -11.22 -9.63 12.48
N LYS A 25 -10.05 -9.61 11.85
CA LYS A 25 -8.75 -9.69 12.51
C LYS A 25 -8.04 -8.36 12.33
N GLU A 26 -7.01 -8.14 13.14
CA GLU A 26 -6.09 -7.03 12.90
C GLU A 26 -5.30 -7.33 11.61
N ILE A 27 -5.26 -6.36 10.70
CA ILE A 27 -4.56 -6.48 9.43
C ILE A 27 -3.57 -5.32 9.35
N HIS A 28 -2.29 -5.66 9.17
CA HIS A 28 -1.22 -4.70 8.96
C HIS A 28 -0.56 -5.00 7.62
N PRO A 29 -1.01 -4.33 6.54
CA PRO A 29 -0.32 -4.42 5.26
C PRO A 29 1.03 -3.70 5.35
N GLU A 30 2.06 -4.34 4.83
CA GLU A 30 3.37 -3.75 4.61
C GLU A 30 3.53 -3.44 3.12
N PHE A 31 4.16 -2.31 2.82
CA PHE A 31 4.29 -1.79 1.46
C PHE A 31 5.76 -1.63 1.12
N PHE A 32 6.14 -2.05 -0.07
CA PHE A 32 7.50 -1.94 -0.59
C PHE A 32 7.47 -1.49 -2.05
N VAL A 33 8.47 -0.71 -2.45
CA VAL A 33 8.73 -0.38 -3.85
C VAL A 33 9.93 -1.17 -4.31
N LYS A 34 9.79 -1.82 -5.47
CA LYS A 34 10.87 -2.51 -6.16
C LYS A 34 11.25 -1.72 -7.40
N GLY A 35 12.47 -1.22 -7.42
CA GLY A 35 13.04 -0.50 -8.56
C GLY A 35 13.84 -1.42 -9.49
N GLU A 36 14.61 -0.82 -10.39
CA GLU A 36 15.47 -1.54 -11.34
C GLU A 36 16.56 -2.39 -10.67
N ASP A 37 16.97 -2.01 -9.46
CA ASP A 37 17.93 -2.76 -8.63
C ASP A 37 17.36 -4.11 -8.14
N ASN A 38 16.07 -4.37 -8.38
CA ASN A 38 15.31 -5.52 -7.92
C ASN A 38 15.26 -5.69 -6.39
N LEU A 39 15.61 -4.66 -5.62
CA LEU A 39 15.53 -4.69 -4.17
C LEU A 39 14.18 -4.15 -3.69
N LEU A 40 13.68 -4.72 -2.59
CA LEU A 40 12.47 -4.24 -1.93
C LEU A 40 12.83 -3.11 -0.97
N HIS A 41 12.34 -1.91 -1.24
CA HIS A 41 12.52 -0.75 -0.37
C HIS A 41 11.21 -0.49 0.37
N PRO A 42 11.19 -0.56 1.72
CA PRO A 42 9.98 -0.32 2.48
C PRO A 42 9.51 1.13 2.30
N ILE A 43 8.20 1.30 2.17
CA ILE A 43 7.55 2.61 2.10
C ILE A 43 6.47 2.72 3.18
N SER A 44 6.20 3.96 3.60
CA SER A 44 5.15 4.22 4.57
C SER A 44 3.78 4.22 3.89
N GLY A 45 2.80 3.60 4.55
CA GLY A 45 1.40 3.59 4.12
C GLY A 45 0.50 4.01 5.27
N ASP A 46 -0.06 5.22 5.20
CA ASP A 46 -0.99 5.73 6.21
C ASP A 46 -2.43 5.33 5.87
N VAL A 47 -3.16 4.76 6.82
CA VAL A 47 -4.59 4.45 6.64
C VAL A 47 -5.38 5.76 6.57
N ALA A 48 -5.96 6.04 5.40
CA ALA A 48 -6.86 7.18 5.22
C ALA A 48 -8.31 6.85 5.61
N ALA A 49 -8.74 5.63 5.33
CA ALA A 49 -10.07 5.14 5.69
C ALA A 49 -10.06 3.62 5.77
N GLU A 50 -10.87 3.07 6.67
CA GLU A 50 -11.14 1.63 6.72
C GLU A 50 -12.63 1.34 6.97
N SER A 51 -13.07 0.16 6.54
CA SER A 51 -14.42 -0.32 6.72
C SER A 51 -14.44 -1.84 6.86
N TRP A 52 -15.35 -2.33 7.71
CA TRP A 52 -15.62 -3.74 7.88
C TRP A 52 -17.08 -4.04 7.57
N ASN A 53 -17.31 -4.96 6.63
CA ASN A 53 -18.64 -5.46 6.33
C ASN A 53 -18.86 -6.82 6.98
N GLU A 54 -19.66 -6.85 8.05
CA GLU A 54 -19.96 -8.06 8.80
C GLU A 54 -20.72 -9.14 8.01
N LYS A 55 -21.54 -8.74 7.04
CA LYS A 55 -22.36 -9.66 6.24
C LYS A 55 -21.51 -10.36 5.18
N SER A 56 -20.70 -9.59 4.43
CA SER A 56 -19.83 -10.15 3.40
C SER A 56 -18.49 -10.66 3.94
N LYS A 57 -18.20 -10.40 5.22
CA LYS A 57 -16.91 -10.72 5.85
C LYS A 57 -15.72 -10.09 5.11
N VAL A 58 -15.90 -8.86 4.62
CA VAL A 58 -14.89 -8.13 3.86
C VAL A 58 -14.38 -6.94 4.67
N TRP A 59 -13.07 -6.85 4.80
CA TRP A 59 -12.38 -5.63 5.25
C TRP A 59 -11.88 -4.86 4.03
N SER A 60 -12.06 -3.55 4.07
CA SER A 60 -11.62 -2.65 3.03
C SER A 60 -10.88 -1.48 3.65
N ALA A 61 -9.78 -1.05 3.03
CA ALA A 61 -9.06 0.13 3.48
C ALA A 61 -8.42 0.87 2.32
N ILE A 62 -8.26 2.18 2.51
CA ILE A 62 -7.50 3.06 1.62
C ILE A 62 -6.24 3.48 2.36
N PHE A 63 -5.10 3.24 1.74
CA PHE A 63 -3.79 3.66 2.23
C PHE A 63 -3.25 4.77 1.34
N LYS A 64 -2.73 5.82 1.97
CA LYS A 64 -1.89 6.83 1.32
C LYS A 64 -0.45 6.37 1.40
N LEU A 65 0.21 6.24 0.26
CA LEU A 65 1.58 5.78 0.16
C LEU A 65 2.53 6.97 0.03
N ASP A 66 3.60 6.96 0.82
CA ASP A 66 4.73 7.87 0.64
C ASP A 66 5.69 7.29 -0.39
N LEU A 67 5.56 7.73 -1.65
CA LEU A 67 6.45 7.34 -2.75
C LEU A 67 7.68 8.25 -2.89
N SER A 68 7.95 9.14 -1.93
CA SER A 68 9.10 10.06 -2.02
C SER A 68 10.47 9.35 -2.09
N SER A 69 10.54 8.09 -1.64
CA SER A 69 11.73 7.23 -1.76
C SER A 69 11.78 6.39 -3.03
N GLY A 70 10.74 6.42 -3.87
CA GLY A 70 10.69 5.67 -5.12
C GLY A 70 11.66 6.23 -6.16
N ALA A 71 12.39 5.34 -6.85
CA ALA A 71 13.20 5.73 -8.00
C ALA A 71 12.28 6.14 -9.16
N LEU A 72 12.69 7.11 -9.97
CA LEU A 72 11.97 7.49 -11.20
C LEU A 72 12.02 6.33 -12.20
N GLY A 73 10.91 6.09 -12.92
CA GLY A 73 10.81 5.05 -13.94
C GLY A 73 9.88 3.89 -13.58
N ASP A 74 10.16 2.73 -14.17
CA ASP A 74 9.36 1.51 -13.99
C ASP A 74 9.68 0.89 -12.64
N ASN A 75 8.67 0.84 -11.77
CA ASN A 75 8.76 0.23 -10.45
C ASN A 75 7.65 -0.81 -10.30
N SER A 76 7.72 -1.61 -9.24
CA SER A 76 6.57 -2.37 -8.77
C SER A 76 6.30 -2.13 -7.29
N LEU A 77 5.02 -1.94 -6.97
CA LEU A 77 4.53 -1.94 -5.61
C LEU A 77 4.33 -3.39 -5.17
N HIS A 78 5.03 -3.77 -4.12
CA HIS A 78 4.82 -5.01 -3.39
C HIS A 78 4.00 -4.72 -2.14
N VAL A 79 2.92 -5.46 -1.97
CA VAL A 79 2.07 -5.41 -0.77
C VAL A 79 2.12 -6.77 -0.11
N GLU A 80 2.52 -6.80 1.15
CA GLU A 80 2.49 -7.99 1.99
C GLU A 80 1.43 -7.84 3.06
N ILE A 81 0.59 -8.86 3.21
CA ILE A 81 -0.55 -8.82 4.14
C ILE A 81 -0.46 -10.06 5.03
N SER A 82 -0.21 -9.81 6.32
CA SER A 82 -0.22 -10.85 7.35
C SER A 82 -1.63 -10.99 7.92
N VAL A 83 -2.27 -12.14 7.69
CA VAL A 83 -3.67 -12.39 8.10
C VAL A 83 -3.78 -13.06 9.49
N SER A 84 -2.64 -13.38 10.12
CA SER A 84 -2.50 -13.81 11.53
C SER A 84 -1.03 -13.91 11.93
N GLU A 85 -0.71 -13.84 13.23
CA GLU A 85 0.61 -14.21 13.76
C GLU A 85 0.98 -15.64 13.31
N GLY A 86 2.02 -15.78 12.49
CA GLY A 86 2.47 -17.07 11.93
C GLY A 86 1.63 -17.65 10.79
N GLY A 87 0.70 -16.87 10.22
CA GLY A 87 -0.13 -17.28 9.07
C GLY A 87 0.55 -17.12 7.71
N ALA A 88 -0.16 -17.55 6.65
CA ALA A 88 0.28 -17.30 5.27
C ALA A 88 0.32 -15.80 4.98
N VAL A 89 1.47 -15.32 4.50
CA VAL A 89 1.62 -13.96 3.99
C VAL A 89 1.04 -13.92 2.58
N LEU A 90 0.02 -13.07 2.39
CA LEU A 90 -0.49 -12.79 1.05
C LEU A 90 0.38 -11.71 0.42
N ASN A 91 1.01 -12.03 -0.71
CA ASN A 91 1.79 -11.07 -1.47
C ASN A 91 1.08 -10.67 -2.77
N LYS A 92 1.16 -9.39 -3.11
CA LYS A 92 0.73 -8.86 -4.41
C LYS A 92 1.75 -7.89 -4.94
N GLU A 93 2.07 -8.04 -6.22
CA GLU A 93 2.94 -7.14 -6.96
C GLU A 93 2.10 -6.40 -8.02
N LEU A 94 2.21 -5.08 -8.05
CA LEU A 94 1.51 -4.19 -8.97
C LEU A 94 2.54 -3.31 -9.68
N LYS A 95 2.50 -3.24 -11.01
CA LYS A 95 3.39 -2.33 -11.74
C LYS A 95 3.02 -0.87 -11.45
N LEU A 96 4.03 -0.06 -11.18
CA LEU A 96 3.93 1.38 -11.03
C LEU A 96 4.84 2.05 -12.05
N THR A 97 4.41 3.18 -12.58
CA THR A 97 5.29 4.08 -13.33
C THR A 97 5.26 5.41 -12.60
N VAL A 98 6.42 5.82 -12.05
CA VAL A 98 6.56 7.12 -11.39
C VAL A 98 6.96 8.14 -12.45
N LEU A 99 6.13 9.17 -12.64
CA LEU A 99 6.31 10.19 -13.67
C LEU A 99 6.78 11.52 -13.04
N TYR A 100 7.35 12.42 -13.86
CA TYR A 100 7.90 13.71 -13.44
C TYR A 100 6.87 14.85 -13.46
#